data_AF-A0A8J5YYP0-F1
#
_entry.id   AF-A0A8J5YYP0-F1
#
_cell.length_a   1.000
_cell.length_b   1.000
_cell.length_c   1.000
_cell.angle_alpha   90.00
_cell.angle_beta   90.00
_cell.angle_gamma   90.00
#
_symmetry.space_group_name_H-M   'P 1'
#
loop_
_entity.id
_entity.type
_entity.pdbx_description
1 polymer ?
#
loop_
_entity_poly.entity_id
_entity_poly.type
_entity_poly.pdbx_seq_one_letter_code
_entity_poly.pdbx_strand_id
1 'polypeptide(L)'
;MAIPAQLILPFFLLFSFSTTALADDEDCVYSVYIRTGSIIKGGTDSIISLKLEDAYGETVEISNLETWGGLMEPGHDYFERGNLDIFSGRGSCLGAPVCSMNLTSDGSGTGHGWYCNYVEVTMTGVHTPCSQQQFTVEQWLALDTSPYTLTAIRNYCPSEIPADQHDRKSSFTM
;
A
#
# COMPACT_ATOMS: atom_id res chain seq x y z
N MET A 1 32.83 -58.99 46.60
CA MET A 1 32.41 -58.71 45.22
C MET A 1 31.63 -57.41 45.27
N ALA A 2 32.30 -56.28 44.99
CA ALA A 2 31.71 -54.94 45.05
C ALA A 2 31.90 -54.29 43.68
N ILE A 3 30.81 -53.87 43.05
CA ILE A 3 30.81 -53.17 41.77
C ILE A 3 30.62 -51.69 42.08
N PRO A 4 31.49 -50.77 41.62
CA PRO A 4 31.26 -49.35 41.81
C PRO A 4 30.29 -48.86 40.72
N ALA A 5 29.19 -48.24 41.14
CA ALA A 5 28.31 -47.52 40.23
C ALA A 5 28.99 -46.19 39.85
N GLN A 6 29.39 -46.06 38.58
CA GLN A 6 29.93 -44.82 38.04
C GLN A 6 28.78 -43.85 37.77
N LEU A 7 28.75 -42.74 38.51
CA LEU A 7 27.88 -41.59 38.27
C LEU A 7 28.39 -40.83 37.04
N ILE A 8 27.77 -41.06 35.88
CA ILE A 8 27.97 -40.21 34.71
C ILE A 8 27.06 -38.99 34.88
N LEU A 9 27.63 -37.86 35.29
CA LEU A 9 26.96 -36.56 35.18
C LEU A 9 26.73 -36.26 33.69
N PRO A 10 25.49 -36.05 33.21
CA PRO A 10 25.29 -35.51 31.89
C PRO A 10 25.73 -34.04 31.95
N PHE A 11 26.83 -33.74 31.27
CA PHE A 11 27.23 -32.38 30.93
C PHE A 11 26.14 -31.84 29.99
N PHE A 12 25.08 -31.29 30.55
CA PHE A 12 24.07 -30.52 29.83
C PHE A 12 24.80 -29.30 29.27
N LEU A 13 25.28 -29.43 28.04
CA LEU A 13 25.71 -28.32 27.20
C LEU A 13 24.55 -27.32 27.15
N LEU A 14 24.67 -26.25 27.93
CA LEU A 14 23.87 -25.05 27.78
C LEU A 14 24.23 -24.45 26.42
N PHE A 15 23.57 -24.94 25.38
CA PHE A 15 23.56 -24.32 24.07
C PHE A 15 22.78 -23.01 24.24
N SER A 16 23.50 -21.93 24.50
CA SER A 16 22.97 -20.58 24.49
C SER A 16 22.48 -20.31 23.07
N PHE A 17 21.18 -20.50 22.83
CA PHE A 17 20.53 -20.06 21.61
C PHE A 17 20.50 -18.53 21.63
N SER A 18 21.53 -17.91 21.04
CA SER A 18 21.51 -16.49 20.75
C SER A 18 20.45 -16.26 19.66
N THR A 19 19.26 -15.83 20.06
CA THR A 19 18.25 -15.36 19.12
C THR A 19 18.74 -14.05 18.51
N THR A 20 19.18 -14.07 17.26
CA THR A 20 19.37 -12.85 16.48
C THR A 20 17.99 -12.29 16.19
N ALA A 21 17.63 -11.15 16.82
CA ALA A 21 16.48 -10.38 16.41
C ALA A 21 16.80 -9.81 15.02
N LEU A 22 16.18 -10.36 13.99
CA LEU A 22 16.14 -9.71 12.69
C LEU A 22 15.27 -8.47 12.89
N ALA A 23 15.81 -7.28 12.61
CA ALA A 23 14.99 -6.09 12.47
C ALA A 23 14.00 -6.40 11.34
N ASP A 24 12.72 -6.51 11.72
CA ASP A 24 11.61 -6.63 10.78
C ASP A 24 11.68 -5.43 9.85
N ASP A 25 11.65 -5.66 8.53
CA ASP A 25 11.53 -4.56 7.57
C ASP A 25 10.24 -3.82 7.95
N GLU A 26 10.35 -2.58 8.45
CA GLU A 26 9.20 -1.97 9.12
C GLU A 26 8.11 -1.69 8.09
N ASP A 27 7.03 -2.48 8.15
CA ASP A 27 5.84 -2.27 7.33
C ASP A 27 5.16 -0.94 7.71
N CYS A 28 4.79 -0.19 6.70
CA CYS A 28 3.92 0.98 6.83
C CYS A 28 2.45 0.56 6.67
N VAL A 29 1.56 1.27 7.36
CA VAL A 29 0.12 1.21 7.12
C VAL A 29 -0.26 2.30 6.13
N TYR A 30 -0.92 1.88 5.07
CA TYR A 30 -1.51 2.74 4.05
C TYR A 30 -3.01 2.76 4.24
N SER A 31 -3.59 3.94 4.39
CA SER A 31 -5.04 4.15 4.37
C SER A 31 -5.40 4.91 3.10
N VAL A 32 -6.30 4.34 2.31
CA VAL A 32 -6.71 4.85 1.00
C VAL A 32 -8.20 5.18 1.04
N TYR A 33 -8.54 6.39 0.63
CA TYR A 33 -9.91 6.89 0.54
C TYR A 33 -10.21 7.21 -0.92
N ILE A 34 -11.25 6.60 -1.49
CA ILE A 34 -11.59 6.78 -2.90
C ILE A 34 -13.00 7.32 -3.01
N ARG A 35 -13.13 8.47 -3.68
CA ARG A 35 -14.42 9.08 -3.95
C ARG A 35 -14.87 8.77 -5.37
N THR A 36 -15.91 7.98 -5.49
CA THR A 36 -16.59 7.75 -6.75
C THR A 36 -17.51 8.93 -7.07
N GLY A 37 -17.52 9.36 -8.33
CA GLY A 37 -18.32 10.48 -8.79
C GLY A 37 -19.82 10.23 -8.71
N SER A 38 -20.57 11.31 -8.47
CA SER A 38 -22.03 11.27 -8.44
C SER A 38 -22.70 11.38 -9.81
N ILE A 39 -21.94 11.27 -10.90
CA ILE A 39 -22.48 11.34 -12.26
C ILE A 39 -23.22 10.04 -12.63
N ILE A 40 -24.15 10.12 -13.60
CA ILE A 40 -24.95 8.96 -14.01
C ILE A 40 -24.00 7.85 -14.51
N LYS A 41 -24.19 6.63 -13.99
CA LYS A 41 -23.34 5.45 -14.25
C LYS A 41 -21.87 5.64 -13.83
N GLY A 42 -21.61 6.47 -12.81
CA GLY A 42 -20.25 6.70 -12.33
C GLY A 42 -19.64 5.56 -11.49
N GLY A 43 -20.43 4.56 -11.09
CA GLY A 43 -19.94 3.40 -10.31
C GLY A 43 -19.46 2.23 -11.18
N THR A 44 -18.83 1.22 -10.57
CA THR A 44 -18.27 0.06 -11.29
C THR A 44 -18.21 -1.21 -10.45
N ASP A 45 -18.35 -2.36 -11.11
CA ASP A 45 -18.11 -3.70 -10.54
C ASP A 45 -16.71 -4.25 -10.91
N SER A 46 -15.85 -3.43 -11.50
CA SER A 46 -14.50 -3.84 -11.93
C SER A 46 -13.54 -4.03 -10.75
N ILE A 47 -12.47 -4.80 -10.97
CA ILE A 47 -11.37 -4.88 -10.01
C ILE A 47 -10.51 -3.62 -10.15
N ILE A 48 -10.35 -2.89 -9.04
CA ILE A 48 -9.54 -1.69 -8.98
C ILE A 48 -8.19 -1.98 -8.30
N SER A 49 -7.13 -1.63 -9.03
CA SER A 49 -5.74 -1.72 -8.60
C SER A 49 -5.13 -0.33 -8.42
N LEU A 50 -4.15 -0.24 -7.52
CA LEU A 50 -3.48 0.99 -7.16
C LEU A 50 -1.98 0.74 -7.03
N LYS A 51 -1.18 1.52 -7.77
CA LYS A 51 0.26 1.61 -7.57
C LYS A 51 0.61 3.00 -7.06
N LEU A 52 1.40 3.04 -6.01
CA LEU A 52 1.90 4.26 -5.37
C LEU A 52 3.42 4.31 -5.52
N GLU A 53 3.95 5.51 -5.64
CA GLU A 53 5.37 5.75 -5.80
C GLU A 53 5.80 7.00 -5.02
N ASP A 54 6.99 6.94 -4.42
CA ASP A 54 7.63 8.07 -3.73
C ASP A 54 8.59 8.84 -4.64
N ALA A 55 9.19 9.90 -4.12
CA ALA A 55 10.09 10.75 -4.90
C ALA A 55 11.35 10.01 -5.38
N TYR A 56 11.74 8.90 -4.74
CA TYR A 56 12.90 8.10 -5.09
C TYR A 56 12.58 6.99 -6.09
N GLY A 57 11.32 6.84 -6.50
CA GLY A 57 10.87 5.77 -7.39
C GLY A 57 10.62 4.44 -6.69
N GLU A 58 10.59 4.40 -5.36
CA GLU A 58 10.16 3.21 -4.61
C GLU A 58 8.64 3.09 -4.69
N THR A 59 8.13 1.85 -4.79
CA THR A 59 6.72 1.63 -5.13
C THR A 59 6.03 0.64 -4.20
N VAL A 60 4.73 0.87 -3.96
CA VAL A 60 3.81 -0.11 -3.38
C VAL A 60 2.73 -0.41 -4.39
N GLU A 61 2.51 -1.70 -4.67
CA GLU A 61 1.52 -2.18 -5.65
C GLU A 61 0.41 -2.96 -4.96
N ILE A 62 -0.83 -2.57 -5.22
CA ILE A 62 -2.05 -3.19 -4.70
C ILE A 62 -2.85 -3.67 -5.91
N SER A 63 -2.92 -4.99 -6.10
CA SER A 63 -3.56 -5.60 -7.27
C SER A 63 -5.09 -5.58 -7.21
N ASN A 64 -5.67 -5.58 -6.01
CA ASN A 64 -7.10 -5.50 -5.77
C ASN A 64 -7.35 -4.82 -4.41
N LEU A 65 -7.85 -3.58 -4.44
CA LEU A 65 -8.08 -2.77 -3.24
C LEU A 65 -9.05 -3.41 -2.25
N GLU A 66 -10.15 -3.97 -2.73
CA GLU A 66 -11.19 -4.60 -1.91
C GLU A 66 -10.61 -5.75 -1.09
N THR A 67 -9.94 -6.70 -1.75
CA THR A 67 -9.36 -7.87 -1.08
C THR A 67 -8.10 -7.56 -0.27
N TRP A 68 -7.38 -6.48 -0.62
CA TRP A 68 -6.18 -6.07 0.10
C TRP A 68 -6.50 -5.48 1.48
N GLY A 69 -7.57 -4.70 1.58
CA GLY A 69 -7.86 -3.99 2.83
C GLY A 69 -9.19 -3.27 2.88
N GLY A 70 -10.24 -3.72 2.19
CA GLY A 70 -11.57 -3.12 2.30
C GLY A 70 -12.03 -2.98 3.76
N LEU A 71 -12.40 -1.75 4.16
CA LEU A 71 -12.79 -1.42 5.53
C LEU A 71 -14.27 -1.06 5.69
N MET A 72 -15.08 -1.25 4.66
CA MET A 72 -16.52 -1.00 4.72
C MET A 72 -17.25 -2.19 5.36
N GLU A 73 -18.54 -2.03 5.64
CA GLU A 73 -19.35 -3.08 6.27
C GLU A 73 -19.39 -4.38 5.43
N PRO A 74 -19.65 -5.54 6.06
CA PRO A 74 -19.78 -6.80 5.32
C PRO A 74 -20.86 -6.73 4.24
N GLY A 75 -20.49 -7.10 3.01
CA GLY A 75 -21.39 -7.05 1.85
C GLY A 75 -21.57 -5.65 1.25
N HIS A 76 -20.75 -4.67 1.66
CA HIS A 76 -20.68 -3.37 1.00
C HIS A 76 -20.30 -3.54 -0.48
N ASP A 77 -20.96 -2.77 -1.34
CA ASP A 77 -20.72 -2.73 -2.77
C ASP A 77 -19.79 -1.54 -3.07
N TYR A 78 -18.52 -1.85 -3.32
CA TYR A 78 -17.45 -0.85 -3.44
C TYR A 78 -17.52 -0.14 -4.80
N PHE A 79 -16.97 1.07 -4.84
CA PHE A 79 -16.83 1.89 -6.04
C PHE A 79 -18.17 2.32 -6.65
N GLU A 80 -19.23 2.35 -5.83
CA GLU A 80 -20.55 2.75 -6.27
C GLU A 80 -20.75 4.27 -6.34
N ARG A 81 -21.67 4.67 -7.23
CA ARG A 81 -21.88 6.08 -7.60
C ARG A 81 -22.09 6.97 -6.36
N GLY A 82 -21.17 7.91 -6.15
CA GLY A 82 -21.25 8.91 -5.08
C GLY A 82 -20.72 8.43 -3.72
N ASN A 83 -20.30 7.17 -3.61
CA ASN A 83 -19.73 6.62 -2.39
C ASN A 83 -18.31 7.13 -2.14
N LEU A 84 -17.95 7.11 -0.85
CA LEU A 84 -16.58 7.23 -0.39
C LEU A 84 -16.20 5.89 0.22
N ASP A 85 -15.24 5.22 -0.40
CA ASP A 85 -14.79 3.90 0.01
C ASP A 85 -13.43 3.99 0.69
N ILE A 86 -13.25 3.18 1.73
CA ILE A 86 -12.07 3.24 2.59
C ILE A 86 -11.39 1.88 2.59
N PHE A 87 -10.08 1.90 2.38
CA PHE A 87 -9.22 0.73 2.42
C PHE A 87 -8.04 0.99 3.36
N SER A 88 -7.58 -0.03 4.07
CA SER A 88 -6.33 0.06 4.82
C SER A 88 -5.61 -1.28 4.84
N GLY A 89 -4.32 -1.24 4.55
CA GLY A 89 -3.47 -2.44 4.54
C GLY A 89 -2.03 -2.10 4.87
N ARG A 90 -1.22 -3.14 5.06
CA ARG A 90 0.23 -3.03 5.25
C ARG A 90 0.95 -3.18 3.91
N GLY A 91 2.10 -2.55 3.81
CA GLY A 91 3.07 -2.73 2.73
C GLY A 91 4.41 -2.14 3.14
N SER A 92 5.44 -2.38 2.32
CA SER A 92 6.78 -1.82 2.57
C SER A 92 6.71 -0.30 2.78
N CYS A 93 7.44 0.21 3.78
CA CYS A 93 7.55 1.66 3.96
C CYS A 93 8.28 2.30 2.79
N LEU A 94 7.70 3.37 2.24
CA LEU A 94 8.38 4.23 1.28
C LEU A 94 9.34 5.18 2.01
N GLY A 95 10.49 5.46 1.39
CA GLY A 95 11.51 6.35 1.95
C GLY A 95 11.12 7.83 1.95
N ALA A 96 10.11 8.21 1.16
CA ALA A 96 9.52 9.55 1.11
C ALA A 96 7.98 9.49 1.05
N PRO A 97 7.29 10.63 1.29
CA PRO A 97 5.86 10.73 1.06
C PRO A 97 5.46 10.26 -0.35
N VAL A 98 4.33 9.57 -0.42
CA VAL A 98 3.69 9.20 -1.70
C VAL A 98 3.46 10.46 -2.53
N CYS A 99 3.96 10.48 -3.75
CA CYS A 99 3.83 11.63 -4.65
C CYS A 99 3.38 11.26 -6.06
N SER A 100 3.33 9.97 -6.39
CA SER A 100 2.82 9.48 -7.67
C SER A 100 1.86 8.32 -7.47
N MET A 101 0.85 8.27 -8.33
CA MET A 101 -0.23 7.30 -8.31
C MET A 101 -0.51 6.79 -9.73
N ASN A 102 -0.71 5.49 -9.87
CA ASN A 102 -1.36 4.85 -11.00
C ASN A 102 -2.57 4.05 -10.50
N LEU A 103 -3.77 4.54 -10.83
CA LEU A 103 -5.05 3.92 -10.51
C LEU A 103 -5.58 3.22 -11.76
N THR A 104 -5.86 1.92 -11.69
CA THR A 104 -6.25 1.12 -12.87
C THR A 104 -7.47 0.25 -12.57
N SER A 105 -8.46 0.34 -13.44
CA SER A 105 -9.59 -0.60 -13.52
C SER A 105 -9.24 -1.75 -14.46
N ASP A 106 -9.67 -2.97 -14.16
CA ASP A 106 -9.58 -4.09 -15.09
C ASP A 106 -10.67 -4.09 -16.18
N GLY A 107 -11.67 -3.21 -16.06
CA GLY A 107 -12.78 -3.08 -17.01
C GLY A 107 -13.73 -4.28 -17.03
N SER A 108 -13.73 -5.12 -15.99
CA SER A 108 -14.66 -6.25 -15.87
C SER A 108 -16.01 -5.84 -15.25
N GLY A 109 -16.95 -6.78 -15.17
CA GLY A 109 -18.22 -6.60 -14.45
C GLY A 109 -19.34 -5.88 -15.24
N THR A 110 -20.51 -5.76 -14.60
CA THR A 110 -21.74 -5.19 -15.17
C THR A 110 -21.81 -3.68 -15.00
N GLY A 111 -20.80 -2.97 -15.47
CA GLY A 111 -20.69 -1.53 -15.28
C GLY A 111 -19.26 -1.06 -15.42
N HIS A 112 -18.56 -1.58 -16.43
CA HIS A 112 -17.10 -1.50 -16.56
C HIS A 112 -16.52 -0.06 -16.59
N GLY A 113 -17.33 0.94 -16.90
CA GLY A 113 -16.91 2.34 -16.91
C GLY A 113 -17.06 2.97 -15.54
N TRP A 114 -15.97 3.48 -14.98
CA TRP A 114 -15.94 4.08 -13.65
C TRP A 114 -15.60 5.57 -13.72
N TYR A 115 -16.25 6.43 -12.93
CA TYR A 115 -15.85 7.82 -12.80
C TYR A 115 -15.35 8.10 -11.40
N CYS A 116 -14.05 8.34 -11.27
CA CYS A 116 -13.39 8.64 -10.00
C CYS A 116 -13.18 10.15 -9.84
N ASN A 117 -13.56 10.71 -8.69
CA ASN A 117 -13.26 12.12 -8.36
C ASN A 117 -11.84 12.25 -7.84
N TYR A 118 -11.49 11.51 -6.79
CA TYR A 118 -10.16 11.57 -6.18
C TYR A 118 -9.80 10.29 -5.43
N VAL A 119 -8.50 10.12 -5.21
CA VAL A 119 -7.91 9.15 -4.29
C VAL A 119 -7.07 9.90 -3.27
N GLU A 120 -7.30 9.69 -1.99
CA GLU A 120 -6.44 10.20 -0.92
C GLU A 120 -5.72 9.04 -0.25
N VAL A 121 -4.41 9.18 -0.05
CA VAL A 121 -3.58 8.17 0.60
C VAL A 121 -2.91 8.78 1.81
N THR A 122 -2.99 8.08 2.93
CA THR A 122 -2.20 8.35 4.13
C THR A 122 -1.24 7.20 4.36
N MET A 123 0.06 7.50 4.51
CA MET A 123 1.08 6.55 4.91
C MET A 123 1.53 6.83 6.34
N THR A 124 1.55 5.79 7.17
CA THR A 124 2.03 5.85 8.55
C THR A 124 2.98 4.70 8.82
N GLY A 125 4.10 4.96 9.48
CA GLY A 125 5.06 3.93 9.87
C GLY A 125 5.57 4.19 11.28
N VAL A 126 6.15 3.16 11.89
CA VAL A 126 6.91 3.34 13.13
C VAL A 126 8.17 4.14 12.77
N HIS A 127 8.45 5.20 13.54
CA HIS A 127 9.54 6.16 13.28
C HIS A 127 9.53 6.90 11.92
N THR A 128 8.53 6.64 11.06
CA THR A 128 8.32 7.36 9.80
C THR A 128 7.28 8.47 9.97
N PRO A 129 7.56 9.71 9.52
CA PRO A 129 6.56 10.77 9.55
C PRO A 129 5.28 10.38 8.80
N CYS A 130 4.13 10.64 9.41
CA CYS A 130 2.85 10.52 8.72
C CYS A 130 2.84 11.46 7.50
N SER A 131 2.38 10.94 6.37
CA SER A 131 2.20 11.73 5.15
C SER A 131 0.84 11.46 4.54
N GLN A 132 0.22 12.49 3.97
CA GLN A 132 -1.06 12.41 3.30
C GLN A 132 -0.94 13.08 1.93
N GLN A 133 -1.46 12.44 0.89
CA GLN A 133 -1.48 12.94 -0.47
C GLN A 133 -2.83 12.66 -1.11
N GLN A 134 -3.49 13.71 -1.60
CA GLN A 134 -4.69 13.58 -2.43
C GLN A 134 -4.32 13.72 -3.90
N PHE A 135 -4.80 12.79 -4.72
CA PHE A 135 -4.73 12.79 -6.18
C PHE A 135 -6.10 13.10 -6.75
N THR A 136 -6.27 14.29 -7.34
CA THR A 136 -7.48 14.62 -8.08
C THR A 136 -7.50 13.84 -9.39
N VAL A 137 -8.54 13.06 -9.60
CA VAL A 137 -8.72 12.21 -10.79
C VAL A 137 -9.68 12.90 -11.77
N GLU A 138 -10.94 13.11 -11.39
CA GLU A 138 -12.02 13.70 -12.20
C GLU A 138 -12.08 13.14 -13.64
N GLN A 139 -12.02 11.81 -13.76
CA GLN A 139 -11.80 11.13 -15.03
C GLN A 139 -12.63 9.84 -15.09
N TRP A 140 -13.15 9.53 -16.29
CA TRP A 140 -13.59 8.18 -16.60
C TRP A 140 -12.40 7.23 -16.73
N LEU A 141 -12.47 6.07 -16.07
CA LEU A 141 -11.65 4.90 -16.33
C LEU A 141 -12.54 3.92 -17.09
N ALA A 142 -12.59 4.09 -18.40
CA ALA A 142 -13.50 3.39 -19.30
C ALA A 142 -12.92 3.35 -20.72
N LEU A 143 -13.24 2.32 -21.50
CA LEU A 143 -12.86 2.25 -22.93
C LEU A 143 -13.94 2.76 -23.88
N ASP A 144 -15.17 2.93 -23.40
CA ASP A 144 -16.32 3.38 -24.20
C ASP A 144 -16.62 4.88 -24.03
N THR A 145 -15.91 5.54 -23.12
CA THR A 145 -16.08 6.96 -22.79
C THR A 145 -14.73 7.65 -22.69
N SER A 146 -14.61 8.87 -23.25
CA SER A 146 -13.39 9.67 -23.17
C SER A 146 -12.92 9.80 -21.71
N PRO A 147 -11.63 9.57 -21.40
CA PRO A 147 -10.48 9.50 -22.31
C PRO A 147 -10.16 8.13 -22.96
N TYR A 148 -11.08 7.16 -22.93
CA TYR A 148 -10.91 5.83 -23.55
C TYR A 148 -9.71 5.04 -23.00
N THR A 149 -9.47 5.17 -21.70
CA THR A 149 -8.42 4.45 -20.97
C THR A 149 -8.96 3.96 -19.63
N LEU A 150 -8.47 2.81 -19.17
CA LEU A 150 -8.81 2.22 -17.87
C LEU A 150 -7.87 2.67 -16.74
N THR A 151 -6.96 3.61 -17.04
CA THR A 151 -5.92 4.03 -16.10
C THR A 151 -5.93 5.55 -15.92
N ALA A 152 -5.72 6.00 -14.69
CA ALA A 152 -5.43 7.39 -14.34
C ALA A 152 -4.08 7.48 -13.61
N ILE A 153 -3.11 8.16 -14.22
CA ILE A 153 -1.80 8.43 -13.63
C ILE A 153 -1.74 9.88 -13.16
N ARG A 154 -1.28 10.10 -11.93
CA ARG A 154 -1.01 11.44 -11.37
C ARG A 154 0.38 11.43 -10.75
N ASN A 155 1.27 12.26 -11.27
CA ASN A 155 2.63 12.41 -10.75
C ASN A 155 2.81 13.84 -10.23
N TYR A 156 2.94 13.96 -8.91
CA TYR A 156 3.21 15.20 -8.18
C TYR A 156 4.59 15.18 -7.51
N CYS A 157 5.45 14.22 -7.89
CA CYS A 157 6.80 14.15 -7.36
C CYS A 157 7.60 15.39 -7.76
N PRO A 158 8.48 15.89 -6.86
CA PRO A 158 9.30 17.05 -7.16
C PRO A 158 10.26 16.73 -8.31
N SER A 159 10.45 17.69 -9.22
CA SER A 159 11.38 17.55 -10.36
C SER A 159 12.85 17.55 -9.95
N GLU A 160 13.15 18.07 -8.75
CA GLU A 160 14.48 18.09 -8.15
C GLU A 160 14.37 17.55 -6.72
N ILE A 161 15.15 16.52 -6.39
CA ILE A 161 15.30 16.06 -5.01
C ILE A 161 16.38 16.92 -4.35
N PRO A 162 16.06 17.69 -3.29
CA PRO A 162 17.06 18.51 -2.62
C PRO A 162 18.24 17.66 -2.13
N ALA A 163 19.47 18.10 -2.39
CA ALA A 163 20.70 17.33 -2.12
C ALA A 163 20.87 16.86 -0.65
N ASP A 164 20.21 17.51 0.31
CA ASP A 164 20.21 17.17 1.73
C ASP A 164 19.44 15.87 2.07
N GLN A 165 18.61 15.36 1.15
CA GLN A 165 17.87 14.11 1.34
C GLN A 165 18.62 12.86 0.83
N HIS A 166 19.68 13.03 0.04
CA HIS A 166 20.48 11.92 -0.46
C HIS A 166 21.30 11.23 0.66
N ASP A 167 21.77 12.01 1.64
CA ASP A 167 22.56 11.49 2.77
C ASP A 167 21.73 10.70 3.79
N ARG A 168 20.41 10.92 3.87
CA ARG A 168 19.55 10.19 4.82
C ARG A 168 19.32 8.74 4.43
N LYS A 169 19.34 8.40 3.14
CA LYS A 169 19.25 6.99 2.69
C LYS A 169 20.55 6.23 2.97
N SER A 170 21.70 6.92 2.87
CA SER A 170 23.01 6.35 3.20
C SER A 170 23.16 6.05 4.70
N SER A 171 22.63 6.92 5.57
CA SER A 171 22.73 6.74 7.02
C SER A 171 21.81 5.68 7.62
N PHE A 172 20.76 5.25 6.90
CA PHE A 172 19.85 4.18 7.37
C PHE A 172 20.29 2.77 6.92
N THR A 173 21.35 2.69 6.10
CA THR A 173 21.91 1.42 5.59
C THR A 173 23.26 1.07 6.23
N MET A 174 23.56 1.60 7.43
CA MET A 174 24.76 1.23 8.22
C MET A 174 24.39 0.57 9.54
#